data_AF-A0A1Q5M7B0-F1
#
_entry.id   AF-A0A1Q5M7B0-F1
#
_cell.length_a   1.000
_cell.length_b   1.000
_cell.length_c   1.000
_cell.angle_alpha   90.00
_cell.angle_beta   90.00
_cell.angle_gamma   90.00
#
_symmetry.space_group_name_H-M   'P 1'
#
loop_
_entity.id
_entity.type
_entity.pdbx_description
1 polymer ?
#
loop_
_entity_poly.entity_id
_entity_poly.type
_entity_poly.pdbx_seq_one_letter_code
_entity_poly.pdbx_strand_id
1 'polypeptide(L)'
;MRHSRTSPLTPARPAAPTGAGGGLLPVREFAVAWFLVVLIAVPAWVLTIGQARDMGVGPGTMGMALPLFLLLWVTMTAAMMLPSMAPVALTWVRGIGRRSSGRARAARTAEFLGGYLLVWTAFGVLAYAALALTGDLVDDRPTAGRWIGAVAFLLAGLYQLGPLKNVCLRHCRDPMGQLVRYAAFRRPARDLRVGVHHGAYCVGCCAGLMAVLVPLGVMNVAAMAGLAVVIFVEKLWSRGPLLARVVGVAFLVLAVLAPFQDWLLPGLAGTMSPMPGM
;
A
#
# COMPACT_ATOMS: atom_id res chain seq x y z
N MET A 1 71.43 -18.80 -33.51
CA MET A 1 70.55 -17.64 -33.19
C MET A 1 69.33 -17.75 -34.12
N ARG A 2 68.15 -18.17 -33.60
CA ARG A 2 66.93 -17.34 -33.39
C ARG A 2 66.42 -16.73 -34.72
N HIS A 3 65.21 -16.98 -35.24
CA HIS A 3 63.91 -17.10 -34.58
C HIS A 3 62.85 -17.78 -35.47
N SER A 4 62.25 -18.88 -35.00
CA SER A 4 60.96 -19.37 -35.50
C SER A 4 59.84 -18.52 -34.89
N ARG A 5 59.06 -17.83 -35.72
CA ARG A 5 57.89 -17.05 -35.26
C ARG A 5 56.72 -17.99 -35.02
N THR A 6 56.39 -18.25 -33.76
CA THR A 6 55.10 -18.82 -33.36
C THR A 6 54.06 -17.69 -33.32
N SER A 7 53.06 -17.75 -34.21
CA SER A 7 51.90 -16.87 -34.12
C SER A 7 51.08 -17.23 -32.89
N PRO A 8 50.66 -16.26 -32.05
CA PRO A 8 49.74 -16.55 -30.96
C PRO A 8 48.34 -16.86 -31.53
N LEU A 9 47.80 -18.01 -31.16
CA LEU A 9 46.39 -18.35 -31.35
C LEU A 9 45.55 -17.29 -30.62
N THR A 10 44.79 -16.52 -31.38
CA THR A 10 43.82 -15.56 -30.82
C THR A 10 42.72 -16.37 -30.13
N PRO A 11 42.43 -16.17 -28.84
CA PRO A 11 41.30 -16.85 -28.20
C PRO A 11 40.01 -16.39 -28.89
N ALA A 12 39.24 -17.34 -29.40
CA ALA A 12 37.94 -17.07 -29.98
C ALA A 12 37.09 -16.29 -28.97
N ARG A 13 36.56 -15.14 -29.37
CA ARG A 13 35.59 -14.38 -28.57
C ARG A 13 34.45 -15.33 -28.19
N PRO A 14 34.07 -15.44 -26.90
CA PRO A 14 32.86 -16.17 -26.55
C PRO A 14 31.69 -15.54 -27.30
N ALA A 15 30.91 -16.38 -27.98
CA ALA A 15 29.72 -15.97 -28.70
C ALA A 15 28.83 -15.14 -27.76
N ALA A 16 28.41 -13.96 -28.22
CA ALA A 16 27.44 -13.15 -27.50
C ALA A 16 26.21 -14.02 -27.21
N PRO A 17 25.67 -14.02 -25.98
CA PRO A 17 24.44 -14.73 -25.71
C PRO A 17 23.35 -14.09 -26.59
N THR A 18 22.92 -14.82 -27.61
CA THR A 18 21.76 -14.47 -28.42
C THR A 18 20.56 -14.39 -27.49
N GLY A 19 20.17 -13.16 -27.18
CA GLY A 19 19.02 -12.83 -26.34
C GLY A 19 17.73 -13.28 -27.01
N ALA A 20 17.38 -14.55 -26.83
CA ALA A 20 16.05 -15.08 -27.08
C ALA A 20 15.55 -15.65 -25.76
N GLY A 21 14.96 -14.77 -24.94
CA GLY A 21 14.52 -15.15 -23.61
C GLY A 21 14.05 -13.99 -22.76
N GLY A 22 13.23 -13.09 -23.33
CA GLY A 22 12.33 -12.25 -22.54
C GLY A 22 11.28 -13.13 -21.89
N GLY A 23 11.70 -13.97 -20.93
CA GLY A 23 10.82 -14.90 -20.23
C GLY A 23 9.86 -14.12 -19.36
N LEU A 24 8.66 -13.86 -19.89
CA LEU A 24 7.46 -13.76 -19.07
C LEU A 24 7.55 -14.89 -18.04
N LEU A 25 7.48 -14.56 -16.75
CA LEU A 25 7.50 -15.59 -15.71
C LEU A 25 6.43 -16.64 -16.07
N PRO A 26 6.71 -17.95 -15.95
CA PRO A 26 5.78 -19.00 -16.32
C PRO A 26 4.41 -18.71 -15.67
N VAL A 27 3.31 -18.81 -16.42
CA VAL A 27 1.94 -18.54 -15.95
C VAL A 27 1.64 -19.22 -14.60
N ARG A 28 2.18 -20.43 -14.43
CA ARG A 28 2.13 -21.21 -13.19
C ARG A 28 2.73 -20.49 -11.98
N GLU A 29 3.85 -19.79 -12.15
CA GLU A 29 4.48 -19.03 -11.08
C GLU A 29 3.65 -17.82 -10.67
N PHE A 30 3.04 -17.12 -11.64
CA PHE A 30 2.09 -16.04 -11.36
C PHE A 30 0.85 -16.56 -10.63
N ALA A 31 0.30 -17.70 -11.05
CA ALA A 31 -0.86 -18.33 -10.41
C ALA A 31 -0.57 -18.69 -8.94
N VAL A 32 0.59 -19.29 -8.64
CA VAL A 32 0.99 -19.61 -7.26
C VAL A 32 1.15 -18.35 -6.40
N ALA A 33 1.72 -17.29 -6.97
CA ALA A 33 1.83 -15.99 -6.29
C ALA A 33 0.47 -15.43 -5.88
N TRP A 34 -0.45 -15.37 -6.83
CA TRP A 34 -1.79 -14.86 -6.60
C TRP A 34 -2.57 -15.74 -5.64
N PHE A 35 -2.41 -17.06 -5.73
CA PHE A 35 -3.02 -17.99 -4.79
C PHE A 35 -2.57 -17.73 -3.35
N LEU A 36 -1.26 -17.57 -3.09
CA LEU A 36 -0.74 -17.25 -1.76
C LEU A 36 -1.25 -15.90 -1.24
N VAL A 37 -1.39 -14.91 -2.13
CA VAL A 37 -1.95 -13.59 -1.78
C VAL A 37 -3.41 -13.72 -1.39
N VAL A 38 -4.22 -14.46 -2.17
CA VAL A 38 -5.64 -14.71 -1.88
C VAL A 38 -5.80 -15.45 -0.55
N LEU A 39 -4.96 -16.46 -0.28
CA LEU A 39 -4.98 -17.21 0.98
C LEU A 39 -4.74 -16.34 2.23
N ILE A 40 -4.08 -15.20 2.09
CA ILE A 40 -3.84 -14.28 3.20
C ILE A 40 -4.86 -13.13 3.19
N ALA A 41 -5.14 -12.57 2.02
CA ALA A 41 -6.00 -11.42 1.86
C ALA A 41 -7.47 -11.73 2.19
N VAL A 42 -7.96 -12.92 1.83
CA VAL A 42 -9.37 -13.31 2.10
C VAL A 42 -9.62 -13.42 3.62
N PRO A 43 -8.82 -14.18 4.41
CA PRO A 43 -8.97 -14.18 5.86
C PRO A 43 -8.81 -12.79 6.47
N ALA A 44 -7.87 -11.97 5.99
CA ALA A 44 -7.71 -10.59 6.46
C ALA A 44 -8.99 -9.77 6.23
N TRP A 45 -9.60 -9.86 5.04
CA TRP A 45 -10.88 -9.21 4.74
C TRP A 45 -12.01 -9.73 5.64
N VAL A 46 -12.11 -11.03 5.85
CA VAL A 46 -13.13 -11.61 6.75
C VAL A 46 -13.00 -11.06 8.16
N LEU A 47 -11.78 -11.01 8.71
CA LEU A 47 -11.51 -10.45 10.03
C LEU A 47 -11.85 -8.96 10.08
N THR A 48 -11.43 -8.19 9.08
CA THR A 48 -11.71 -6.74 9.00
C THR A 48 -13.21 -6.45 8.87
N ILE A 49 -13.96 -7.26 8.11
CA ILE A 49 -15.43 -7.11 7.99
C ILE A 49 -16.12 -7.45 9.31
N GLY A 50 -15.67 -8.50 10.02
CA GLY A 50 -16.18 -8.82 11.35
C GLY A 50 -15.98 -7.67 12.32
N GLN A 51 -14.75 -7.16 12.40
CA GLN A 51 -14.37 -6.02 13.25
C GLN A 51 -15.20 -4.77 12.92
N ALA A 52 -15.37 -4.45 11.63
CA ALA A 52 -16.13 -3.28 11.21
C ALA A 52 -17.63 -3.36 11.57
N ARG A 53 -18.23 -4.56 11.54
CA ARG A 53 -19.64 -4.75 11.92
C ARG A 53 -19.89 -4.49 13.40
N ASP A 54 -18.94 -4.87 14.26
CA ASP A 54 -19.08 -4.71 15.71
C ASP A 54 -18.87 -3.25 16.17
N MET A 55 -18.11 -2.45 15.40
CA MET A 55 -17.71 -1.09 15.80
C MET A 55 -18.58 0.02 15.20
N GLY A 56 -19.25 -0.24 14.07
CA GLY A 56 -20.01 0.78 13.35
C GLY A 56 -19.12 1.82 12.65
N VAL A 57 -19.76 2.76 11.94
CA VAL A 57 -19.07 3.88 11.26
C VAL A 57 -19.28 5.14 12.10
N GLY A 58 -18.19 5.77 12.54
CA GLY A 58 -18.23 6.98 13.34
C GLY A 58 -16.87 7.69 13.42
N PRO A 59 -16.83 8.88 14.06
CA PRO A 59 -15.63 9.69 14.17
C PRO A 59 -14.60 9.10 15.13
N GLY A 60 -13.35 9.53 14.96
CA GLY A 60 -12.27 9.24 15.90
C GLY A 60 -11.69 7.84 15.79
N THR A 61 -11.10 7.38 16.89
CA THR A 61 -10.41 6.09 16.99
C THR A 61 -11.35 4.97 17.44
N MET A 62 -12.67 5.18 17.37
CA MET A 62 -13.70 4.27 17.90
C MET A 62 -13.51 3.97 19.41
N GLY A 63 -12.97 4.92 20.17
CA GLY A 63 -12.66 4.76 21.60
C GLY A 63 -11.51 3.79 21.91
N MET A 64 -10.78 3.31 20.90
CA MET A 64 -9.68 2.37 21.11
C MET A 64 -8.40 3.07 21.55
N ALA A 65 -7.65 2.38 22.41
CA ALA A 65 -6.26 2.70 22.68
C ALA A 65 -5.37 2.34 21.47
N LEU A 66 -4.24 3.06 21.34
CA LEU A 66 -3.29 2.92 20.23
C LEU A 66 -2.89 1.47 19.90
N PRO A 67 -2.55 0.57 20.85
CA PRO A 67 -2.13 -0.79 20.51
C PRO A 67 -3.22 -1.60 19.81
N LEU A 68 -4.48 -1.52 20.28
CA LEU A 68 -5.61 -2.22 19.66
C LEU A 68 -5.92 -1.63 18.29
N PHE A 69 -5.90 -0.30 18.16
CA PHE A 69 -6.05 0.36 16.87
C PHE A 69 -4.99 -0.11 15.87
N LEU A 70 -3.71 -0.19 16.28
CA LEU A 70 -2.63 -0.64 15.39
C LEU A 70 -2.80 -2.10 14.95
N LEU A 71 -3.33 -2.97 15.80
CA LEU A 71 -3.66 -4.35 15.41
C LEU A 71 -4.71 -4.36 14.30
N LEU A 72 -5.81 -3.62 14.46
CA LEU A 72 -6.85 -3.49 13.43
C LEU A 72 -6.33 -2.80 12.16
N TRP A 73 -5.51 -1.78 12.32
CA TRP A 73 -4.90 -1.05 11.22
C TRP A 73 -4.03 -1.97 10.36
N VAL A 74 -3.23 -2.83 10.99
CA VAL A 74 -2.35 -3.77 10.27
C VAL A 74 -3.18 -4.85 9.58
N THR A 75 -4.24 -5.39 10.19
CA THR A 75 -5.13 -6.37 9.53
C THR A 75 -5.83 -5.76 8.32
N MET A 76 -6.41 -4.56 8.48
CA MET A 76 -7.03 -3.80 7.40
C MET A 76 -6.03 -3.51 6.28
N THR A 77 -4.84 -3.02 6.63
CA THR A 77 -3.79 -2.71 5.66
C THR A 77 -3.37 -3.96 4.90
N ALA A 78 -3.26 -5.11 5.56
CA ALA A 78 -2.96 -6.37 4.90
C ALA A 78 -4.08 -6.76 3.92
N ALA A 79 -5.35 -6.61 4.31
CA ALA A 79 -6.50 -6.89 3.45
C ALA A 79 -6.50 -6.04 2.17
N MET A 80 -6.24 -4.74 2.29
CA MET A 80 -6.30 -3.80 1.17
C MET A 80 -5.01 -3.78 0.32
N MET A 81 -3.84 -3.83 0.96
CA MET A 81 -2.57 -3.53 0.27
C MET A 81 -1.88 -4.77 -0.30
N LEU A 82 -2.04 -5.94 0.34
CA LEU A 82 -1.33 -7.16 -0.05
C LEU A 82 -1.59 -7.54 -1.53
N PRO A 83 -2.83 -7.48 -2.06
CA PRO A 83 -3.09 -7.74 -3.47
C PRO A 83 -2.35 -6.76 -4.40
N SER A 84 -2.28 -5.49 -4.01
CA SER A 84 -1.72 -4.41 -4.82
C SER A 84 -0.18 -4.43 -4.92
N MET A 85 0.50 -5.02 -3.93
CA MET A 85 1.96 -5.13 -3.86
C MET A 85 2.49 -6.49 -4.31
N ALA A 86 1.60 -7.45 -4.59
CA ALA A 86 1.92 -8.83 -4.90
C ALA A 86 3.00 -9.00 -6.00
N PRO A 87 2.92 -8.32 -7.17
CA PRO A 87 3.90 -8.54 -8.23
C PRO A 87 5.34 -8.21 -7.78
N VAL A 88 5.51 -7.12 -7.04
CA VAL A 88 6.82 -6.67 -6.56
C VAL A 88 7.32 -7.53 -5.41
N ALA A 89 6.54 -7.63 -4.33
CA ALA A 89 6.95 -8.29 -3.10
C ALA A 89 7.30 -9.76 -3.34
N LEU A 90 6.54 -10.44 -4.20
CA LEU A 90 6.75 -11.84 -4.51
C LEU A 90 7.98 -12.07 -5.39
N THR A 91 8.40 -11.12 -6.24
CA THR A 91 9.67 -11.27 -6.98
C THR A 91 10.86 -11.28 -6.01
N TRP A 92 10.85 -10.41 -5.00
CA TRP A 92 11.92 -10.37 -4.00
C TRP A 92 11.93 -11.60 -3.11
N VAL A 93 10.78 -11.99 -2.54
CA VAL A 93 10.65 -13.17 -1.68
C VAL A 93 11.05 -14.44 -2.42
N ARG A 94 10.76 -14.55 -3.73
CA ARG A 94 11.28 -15.65 -4.57
C ARG A 94 12.80 -15.58 -4.72
N GLY A 95 13.37 -14.39 -4.95
CA GLY A 95 14.82 -14.19 -4.99
C GLY A 95 15.53 -14.53 -3.67
N ILE A 96 14.82 -14.45 -2.54
CA ILE A 96 15.27 -15.00 -1.25
C ILE A 96 15.23 -16.54 -1.29
N GLY A 97 14.10 -17.13 -1.71
CA GLY A 97 13.92 -18.58 -1.78
C GLY A 97 14.88 -19.31 -2.72
N ARG A 98 15.32 -18.67 -3.81
CA ARG A 98 16.34 -19.21 -4.73
C ARG A 98 17.76 -19.22 -4.14
N ARG A 99 18.04 -18.37 -3.13
CA ARG A 99 19.37 -18.18 -2.54
C ARG A 99 19.48 -18.67 -1.09
N SER A 100 18.39 -19.13 -0.50
CA SER A 100 18.35 -19.60 0.89
C SER A 100 17.20 -20.57 1.09
N SER A 101 17.40 -21.55 1.98
CA SER A 101 16.44 -22.59 2.35
C SER A 101 16.25 -22.64 3.87
N GLY A 102 15.25 -23.40 4.33
CA GLY A 102 14.98 -23.64 5.75
C GLY A 102 14.81 -22.36 6.59
N ARG A 103 15.43 -22.34 7.78
CA ARG A 103 15.36 -21.22 8.73
C ARG A 103 15.91 -19.91 8.16
N ALA A 104 16.95 -19.97 7.32
CA ALA A 104 17.53 -18.78 6.71
C ALA A 104 16.55 -18.10 5.74
N ARG A 105 15.79 -18.88 4.97
CA ARG A 105 14.72 -18.35 4.10
C ARG A 105 13.62 -17.69 4.92
N ALA A 106 13.18 -18.34 5.99
CA ALA A 106 12.14 -17.82 6.87
C ALA A 106 12.57 -16.49 7.51
N ALA A 107 13.78 -16.43 8.10
CA ALA A 107 14.31 -15.23 8.71
C ALA A 107 14.40 -14.06 7.72
N ARG A 108 14.94 -14.28 6.52
CA ARG A 108 15.08 -13.23 5.50
C ARG A 108 13.74 -12.74 4.95
N THR A 109 12.76 -13.64 4.84
CA THR A 109 11.39 -13.27 4.45
C THR A 109 10.72 -12.46 5.57
N ALA A 110 10.89 -12.88 6.81
CA ALA A 110 10.40 -12.17 7.99
C ALA A 110 11.06 -10.78 8.13
N GLU A 111 12.35 -10.64 7.85
CA GLU A 111 13.04 -9.35 7.79
C GLU A 111 12.35 -8.42 6.77
N PHE A 112 12.13 -8.88 5.53
CA PHE A 112 11.47 -8.09 4.50
C PHE A 112 10.05 -7.67 4.91
N LEU A 113 9.24 -8.62 5.38
CA LEU A 113 7.87 -8.34 5.83
C LEU A 113 7.85 -7.42 7.06
N GLY A 114 8.77 -7.62 8.00
CA GLY A 114 8.92 -6.79 9.19
C GLY A 114 9.25 -5.35 8.84
N GLY A 115 10.13 -5.12 7.87
CA GLY A 115 10.47 -3.78 7.40
C GLY A 115 9.30 -3.07 6.72
N TYR A 116 8.53 -3.82 5.93
CA TYR A 116 7.31 -3.31 5.30
C TYR A 116 6.24 -2.94 6.33
N LEU A 117 5.97 -3.85 7.27
CA LEU A 117 4.98 -3.64 8.33
C LEU A 117 5.39 -2.51 9.27
N LEU A 118 6.68 -2.36 9.58
CA LEU A 118 7.18 -1.25 10.41
C LEU A 118 6.77 0.12 9.85
N VAL A 119 6.89 0.31 8.53
CA VAL A 119 6.51 1.57 7.88
C VAL A 119 4.99 1.78 7.92
N TRP A 120 4.21 0.72 7.70
CA TRP A 120 2.75 0.80 7.78
C TRP A 120 2.24 1.02 9.19
N THR A 121 2.88 0.45 10.20
CA THR A 121 2.62 0.71 11.62
C THR A 121 2.93 2.15 11.96
N ALA A 122 4.07 2.69 11.51
CA ALA A 122 4.41 4.10 11.71
C ALA A 122 3.38 5.03 11.05
N PHE A 123 2.91 4.69 9.84
CA PHE A 123 1.83 5.43 9.19
C PHE A 123 0.50 5.28 9.95
N GLY A 124 0.22 4.11 10.53
CA GLY A 124 -0.93 3.88 11.42
C GLY A 124 -0.89 4.73 12.68
N VAL A 125 0.28 5.00 13.26
CA VAL A 125 0.43 5.94 14.38
C VAL A 125 0.04 7.36 13.95
N LEU A 126 0.45 7.80 12.76
CA LEU A 126 0.05 9.10 12.21
C LEU A 126 -1.46 9.16 11.95
N ALA A 127 -2.04 8.08 11.41
CA ALA A 127 -3.47 7.98 11.20
C ALA A 127 -4.25 8.01 12.52
N TYR A 128 -3.79 7.30 13.55
CA TYR A 128 -4.38 7.34 14.89
C TYR A 128 -4.36 8.76 15.47
N ALA A 129 -3.22 9.44 15.40
CA ALA A 129 -3.11 10.81 15.91
C ALA A 129 -4.05 11.77 15.18
N ALA A 130 -4.15 11.65 13.85
CA ALA A 130 -5.09 12.44 13.05
C ALA A 130 -6.54 12.14 13.43
N LEU A 131 -6.91 10.85 13.55
CA LEU A 131 -8.26 10.43 13.92
C LEU A 131 -8.63 10.90 15.32
N ALA A 132 -7.75 10.73 16.32
CA ALA A 132 -7.97 11.22 17.68
C ALA A 132 -8.22 12.73 17.68
N LEU A 133 -7.34 13.51 17.03
CA LEU A 133 -7.50 14.97 16.93
C LEU A 133 -8.81 15.38 16.25
N THR A 134 -9.15 14.73 15.13
CA THR A 134 -10.39 15.05 14.42
C THR A 134 -11.64 14.58 15.17
N GLY A 135 -11.55 13.48 15.92
CA GLY A 135 -12.62 12.96 16.76
C GLY A 135 -12.95 13.95 17.87
N ASP A 136 -11.95 14.33 18.68
CA ASP A 136 -12.10 15.31 19.75
C ASP A 136 -12.71 16.62 19.23
N LEU A 137 -12.26 17.09 18.06
CA LEU A 137 -12.76 18.33 17.47
C LEU A 137 -14.21 18.22 16.97
N VAL A 138 -14.63 17.06 16.47
CA VAL A 138 -16.02 16.81 16.04
C VAL A 138 -16.94 16.67 17.25
N ASP A 139 -16.48 16.00 18.31
CA ASP A 139 -17.21 15.84 19.57
C ASP A 139 -17.45 17.22 20.23
N ASP A 140 -16.44 18.08 20.27
CA ASP A 140 -16.55 19.45 20.79
C ASP A 140 -17.39 20.37 19.89
N ARG A 141 -17.27 20.21 18.56
CA ARG A 141 -17.91 21.07 17.57
C ARG A 141 -18.42 20.24 16.37
N PRO A 142 -19.68 19.80 16.39
CA PRO A 142 -20.24 18.98 15.31
C PRO A 142 -20.13 19.61 13.91
N THR A 143 -20.17 20.95 13.83
CA THR A 143 -20.01 21.69 12.57
C THR A 143 -18.58 21.71 12.01
N ALA A 144 -17.59 21.20 12.75
CA ALA A 144 -16.21 21.05 12.28
C ALA A 144 -16.06 19.85 11.32
N GLY A 145 -16.91 18.81 11.45
CA GLY A 145 -16.84 17.60 10.62
C GLY A 145 -16.86 17.91 9.12
N ARG A 146 -17.74 18.83 8.69
CA ARG A 146 -17.82 19.25 7.27
C ARG A 146 -16.54 19.87 6.74
N TRP A 147 -15.84 20.66 7.57
CA TRP A 147 -14.59 21.31 7.20
C TRP A 147 -13.41 20.34 7.25
N ILE A 148 -13.38 19.45 8.24
CA ILE A 148 -12.39 18.36 8.32
C ILE A 148 -12.50 17.48 7.07
N GLY A 149 -13.72 17.11 6.67
CA GLY A 149 -13.95 16.32 5.47
C GLY A 149 -13.54 17.05 4.20
N ALA A 150 -13.91 18.32 4.05
CA ALA A 150 -13.48 19.15 2.92
C ALA A 150 -11.94 19.23 2.81
N VAL A 151 -11.25 19.48 3.93
CA VAL A 151 -9.78 19.54 3.97
C VAL A 151 -9.16 18.18 3.66
N ALA A 152 -9.70 17.09 4.21
CA ALA A 152 -9.20 15.74 3.94
C ALA A 152 -9.30 15.38 2.45
N PHE A 153 -10.45 15.65 1.82
CA PHE A 153 -10.64 15.46 0.38
C PHE A 153 -9.75 16.38 -0.46
N LEU A 154 -9.58 17.65 -0.06
CA LEU A 154 -8.69 18.59 -0.74
C LEU A 154 -7.25 18.08 -0.73
N LEU A 155 -6.73 17.73 0.45
CA LEU A 155 -5.38 17.20 0.60
C LEU A 155 -5.20 15.89 -0.18
N ALA A 156 -6.19 14.99 -0.14
CA ALA A 156 -6.16 13.75 -0.91
C ALA A 156 -6.12 14.01 -2.42
N GLY A 157 -6.95 14.94 -2.92
CA GLY A 157 -6.99 15.32 -4.33
C GLY A 157 -5.67 15.94 -4.81
N LEU A 158 -5.13 16.90 -4.05
CA LEU A 158 -3.83 17.52 -4.33
C LEU A 158 -2.69 16.48 -4.27
N TYR A 159 -2.72 15.57 -3.29
CA TYR A 159 -1.75 14.49 -3.19
C TYR A 159 -1.80 13.58 -4.41
N GLN A 160 -3.01 13.20 -4.84
CA GLN A 160 -3.21 12.28 -5.95
C GLN A 160 -2.71 12.85 -7.29
N LEU A 161 -2.81 14.17 -7.47
CA LEU A 161 -2.29 14.89 -8.63
C LEU A 161 -0.81 15.28 -8.49
N GLY A 162 -0.26 15.20 -7.28
CA GLY A 162 1.05 15.70 -6.93
C GLY A 162 2.25 14.88 -7.45
N PRO A 163 3.46 15.47 -7.45
CA PRO A 163 4.67 14.80 -7.93
C PRO A 163 5.08 13.62 -7.05
N LEU A 164 4.86 13.68 -5.74
CA LEU A 164 5.20 12.61 -4.80
C LEU A 164 4.46 11.32 -5.12
N LYS A 165 3.12 11.39 -5.26
CA LYS A 165 2.29 10.26 -5.71
C LYS A 165 2.81 9.67 -7.02
N ASN A 166 3.13 10.52 -8.00
CA ASN A 166 3.62 10.07 -9.31
C ASN A 166 4.97 9.33 -9.20
N VAL A 167 5.91 9.83 -8.40
CA VAL A 167 7.20 9.16 -8.14
C VAL A 167 6.97 7.81 -7.46
N CYS A 168 6.17 7.78 -6.40
CA CYS A 168 5.92 6.57 -5.64
C CYS A 168 5.14 5.52 -6.43
N LEU A 169 4.16 5.96 -7.24
CA LEU A 169 3.37 5.07 -8.08
C LEU A 169 4.22 4.44 -9.18
N ARG A 170 5.10 5.21 -9.84
CA ARG A 170 6.06 4.65 -10.81
C ARG A 170 6.94 3.58 -10.18
N HIS A 171 7.43 3.83 -8.97
CA HIS A 171 8.22 2.85 -8.22
C HIS A 171 7.41 1.57 -7.93
N CYS A 172 6.15 1.69 -7.47
CA CYS A 172 5.29 0.54 -7.17
C CYS A 172 4.91 -0.30 -8.42
N ARG A 173 5.10 0.26 -9.61
CA ARG A 173 4.74 -0.35 -10.91
C ARG A 173 5.91 -0.98 -11.66
N ASP A 174 7.13 -0.93 -11.11
CA ASP A 174 8.36 -1.37 -11.78
C ASP A 174 9.04 -2.54 -11.02
N PRO A 175 8.49 -3.76 -11.09
CA PRO A 175 9.02 -4.91 -10.36
C PRO A 175 10.46 -5.27 -10.77
N MET A 176 10.81 -5.12 -12.05
CA MET A 176 12.14 -5.47 -12.54
C MET A 176 13.19 -4.44 -12.15
N GLY A 177 12.89 -3.14 -12.29
CA GLY A 177 13.80 -2.08 -11.83
C GLY A 177 14.00 -2.11 -10.31
N GLN A 178 12.99 -2.55 -9.55
CA GLN A 178 13.13 -2.77 -8.11
C GLN A 178 14.10 -3.91 -7.77
N LEU A 179 14.08 -5.04 -8.48
CA LEU A 179 15.04 -6.13 -8.23
C LEU A 179 16.48 -5.64 -8.38
N VAL A 180 16.77 -4.83 -9.40
CA VAL A 180 18.09 -4.23 -9.63
C VAL A 180 18.47 -3.29 -8.48
N ARG A 181 17.55 -2.41 -8.05
CA ARG A 181 17.78 -1.50 -6.91
C ARG A 181 17.99 -2.27 -5.60
N TYR A 182 17.19 -3.30 -5.35
CA TYR A 182 17.28 -4.11 -4.15
C TYR A 182 18.56 -4.96 -4.13
N ALA A 183 19.12 -5.30 -5.31
CA ALA A 183 20.41 -5.97 -5.42
C ALA A 183 21.56 -5.14 -4.82
N ALA A 184 21.47 -3.80 -4.87
CA ALA A 184 22.48 -2.89 -4.32
C ALA A 184 22.53 -2.85 -2.79
N PHE A 185 21.47 -3.25 -2.08
CA PHE A 185 21.48 -3.31 -0.62
C PHE A 185 22.47 -4.38 -0.13
N ARG A 186 23.34 -4.00 0.81
CA ARG A 186 24.36 -4.85 1.43
C ARG A 186 23.96 -5.23 2.86
N ARG A 187 24.60 -6.28 3.40
CA ARG A 187 24.47 -6.70 4.80
C ARG A 187 25.10 -5.65 5.75
N PRO A 188 24.70 -5.62 7.04
CA PRO A 188 23.64 -6.41 7.69
C PRO A 188 22.21 -5.92 7.39
N ALA A 189 21.20 -6.70 7.78
CA ALA A 189 19.77 -6.37 7.69
C ALA A 189 19.28 -5.97 6.28
N ARG A 190 19.86 -6.58 5.24
CA ARG A 190 19.59 -6.27 3.83
C ARG A 190 18.11 -6.37 3.49
N ASP A 191 17.47 -7.48 3.87
CA ASP A 191 16.10 -7.76 3.45
C ASP A 191 15.12 -6.88 4.25
N LEU A 192 15.42 -6.56 5.52
CA LEU A 192 14.70 -5.57 6.33
C LEU A 192 14.72 -4.18 5.69
N ARG A 193 15.90 -3.69 5.29
CA ARG A 193 16.07 -2.38 4.65
C ARG A 193 15.34 -2.29 3.31
N VAL A 194 15.33 -3.38 2.54
CA VAL A 194 14.52 -3.50 1.32
C VAL A 194 13.04 -3.42 1.65
N GLY A 195 12.58 -4.09 2.72
CA GLY A 195 11.22 -4.01 3.24
C GLY A 195 10.81 -2.59 3.61
N VAL A 196 11.63 -1.88 4.40
CA VAL A 196 11.40 -0.47 4.78
C VAL A 196 11.32 0.43 3.55
N HIS A 197 12.27 0.28 2.62
CA HIS A 197 12.30 1.08 1.40
C HIS A 197 11.04 0.85 0.55
N HIS A 198 10.64 -0.40 0.35
CA HIS A 198 9.42 -0.73 -0.39
C HIS A 198 8.16 -0.25 0.34
N GLY A 199 8.11 -0.41 1.66
CA GLY A 199 7.04 0.09 2.51
C GLY A 199 6.86 1.60 2.39
N ALA A 200 7.94 2.38 2.40
CA ALA A 200 7.90 3.83 2.26
C ALA A 200 7.30 4.27 0.92
N TYR A 201 7.66 3.61 -0.18
CA TYR A 201 7.04 3.89 -1.49
C TYR A 201 5.58 3.41 -1.56
N CYS A 202 5.23 2.32 -0.89
CA CYS A 202 3.85 1.83 -0.82
C CYS A 202 2.96 2.76 0.02
N VAL A 203 3.45 3.29 1.14
CA VAL A 203 2.73 4.35 1.86
C VAL A 203 2.66 5.61 1.00
N GLY A 204 3.78 6.02 0.39
CA GLY A 204 3.85 7.20 -0.47
C GLY A 204 2.96 7.12 -1.72
N CYS A 205 2.62 5.94 -2.26
CA CYS A 205 1.63 5.90 -3.33
C CYS A 205 0.23 6.15 -2.81
N CYS A 206 -0.06 5.83 -1.56
CA CYS A 206 -1.40 5.45 -1.17
C CYS A 206 -1.90 6.28 0.02
N ALA A 207 -1.03 7.09 0.64
CA ALA A 207 -1.34 7.97 1.76
C ALA A 207 -2.55 8.89 1.50
N GLY A 208 -2.65 9.52 0.32
CA GLY A 208 -3.80 10.36 -0.04
C GLY A 208 -5.12 9.58 -0.04
N LEU A 209 -5.12 8.35 -0.56
CA LEU A 209 -6.30 7.48 -0.54
C LEU A 209 -6.65 7.02 0.87
N MET A 210 -5.64 6.72 1.70
CA MET A 210 -5.86 6.35 3.10
C MET A 210 -6.41 7.51 3.93
N ALA A 211 -6.01 8.76 3.64
CA ALA A 211 -6.52 9.95 4.33
C ALA A 211 -8.03 10.14 4.14
N VAL A 212 -8.59 9.67 3.02
CA VAL A 212 -10.04 9.73 2.73
C VAL A 212 -10.86 8.82 3.64
N LEU A 213 -10.23 7.85 4.33
CA LEU A 213 -10.92 7.08 5.37
C LEU A 213 -11.30 7.93 6.59
N VAL A 214 -10.71 9.11 6.78
CA VAL A 214 -11.12 10.04 7.86
C VAL A 214 -12.57 10.52 7.63
N PRO A 215 -12.90 11.18 6.50
CA PRO A 215 -14.29 11.57 6.23
C PRO A 215 -15.26 10.41 5.99
N LEU A 216 -14.80 9.31 5.39
CA LEU A 216 -15.67 8.19 5.06
C LEU A 216 -15.85 7.18 6.21
N GLY A 217 -15.00 7.25 7.23
CA GLY A 217 -14.94 6.33 8.35
C GLY A 217 -13.98 5.15 8.07
N VAL A 218 -13.08 4.90 9.02
CA VAL A 218 -12.06 3.83 8.90
C VAL A 218 -12.69 2.44 8.84
N MET A 219 -13.84 2.25 9.48
CA MET A 219 -14.59 0.99 9.50
C MET A 219 -15.68 0.92 8.42
N ASN A 220 -15.73 1.87 7.50
CA ASN A 220 -16.65 1.82 6.36
C ASN A 220 -16.14 0.83 5.31
N VAL A 221 -16.58 -0.43 5.41
CA VAL A 221 -16.16 -1.54 4.53
C VAL A 221 -16.34 -1.20 3.05
N ALA A 222 -17.40 -0.48 2.67
CA ALA A 222 -17.64 -0.09 1.28
C ALA A 222 -16.58 0.91 0.79
N ALA A 223 -16.25 1.91 1.60
CA ALA A 223 -15.18 2.86 1.30
C ALA A 223 -13.82 2.16 1.22
N MET A 224 -13.53 1.27 2.16
CA MET A 224 -12.30 0.48 2.17
C MET A 224 -12.17 -0.39 0.91
N ALA A 225 -13.23 -1.10 0.52
CA ALA A 225 -13.24 -1.94 -0.67
C ALA A 225 -13.04 -1.09 -1.94
N GLY A 226 -13.74 0.05 -2.05
CA GLY A 226 -13.58 0.99 -3.17
C GLY A 226 -12.14 1.52 -3.29
N LEU A 227 -11.56 1.97 -2.18
CA LEU A 227 -10.17 2.44 -2.14
C LEU A 227 -9.18 1.32 -2.45
N ALA A 228 -9.40 0.10 -1.95
CA ALA A 228 -8.54 -1.05 -2.26
C ALA A 228 -8.55 -1.37 -3.77
N VAL A 229 -9.72 -1.32 -4.41
CA VAL A 229 -9.86 -1.49 -5.87
C VAL A 229 -9.13 -0.38 -6.61
N VAL A 230 -9.31 0.88 -6.22
CA VAL A 230 -8.59 2.01 -6.81
C VAL A 230 -7.07 1.81 -6.71
N ILE A 231 -6.55 1.49 -5.52
CA ILE A 231 -5.12 1.26 -5.28
C ILE A 231 -4.60 0.10 -6.14
N PHE A 232 -5.35 -1.01 -6.19
CA PHE A 232 -5.01 -2.17 -6.99
C PHE A 232 -4.91 -1.82 -8.48
N VAL A 233 -5.94 -1.18 -9.03
CA VAL A 233 -5.99 -0.81 -10.45
C VAL A 233 -4.92 0.23 -10.76
N GLU A 234 -4.68 1.21 -9.88
CA GLU A 234 -3.61 2.20 -10.03
C GLU A 234 -2.22 1.57 -10.08
N LYS A 235 -1.98 0.47 -9.38
CA LYS A 235 -0.67 -0.21 -9.36
C LYS A 235 -0.51 -1.24 -10.48
N LEU A 236 -1.58 -1.85 -10.98
CA LEU A 236 -1.46 -2.96 -11.93
C LEU A 236 -1.88 -2.60 -13.36
N TRP A 237 -2.82 -1.69 -13.55
CA TRP A 237 -3.35 -1.38 -14.88
C TRP A 237 -2.44 -0.41 -15.64
N SER A 238 -2.20 -0.62 -16.94
CA SER A 238 -1.35 0.26 -17.77
C SER A 238 -1.74 1.74 -17.72
N ARG A 239 -3.05 2.04 -17.56
CA ARG A 239 -3.59 3.41 -17.43
C ARG A 239 -3.76 3.88 -15.98
N GLY A 240 -3.15 3.21 -15.00
CA GLY A 240 -3.22 3.59 -13.58
C GLY A 240 -2.91 5.06 -13.28
N PRO A 241 -1.92 5.72 -13.93
CA PRO A 241 -1.70 7.15 -13.74
C PRO A 241 -2.87 8.04 -14.19
N LEU A 242 -3.63 7.62 -15.21
CA LEU A 242 -4.85 8.34 -15.62
C LEU A 242 -5.94 8.15 -14.57
N LEU A 243 -6.13 6.93 -14.06
CA LEU A 243 -7.08 6.66 -12.98
C LEU A 243 -6.75 7.52 -11.74
N ALA A 244 -5.48 7.62 -11.36
CA ALA A 244 -5.05 8.47 -10.26
C ALA A 244 -5.47 9.93 -10.48
N ARG A 245 -5.32 10.47 -11.70
CA ARG A 245 -5.77 11.83 -12.00
C ARG A 245 -7.29 11.98 -11.88
N VAL A 246 -8.06 11.04 -12.43
CA VAL A 246 -9.53 11.04 -12.34
C VAL A 246 -9.98 11.01 -10.88
N VAL A 247 -9.40 10.12 -10.07
CA VAL A 247 -9.69 10.01 -8.64
C VAL A 247 -9.28 11.28 -7.90
N GLY A 248 -8.14 11.88 -8.26
CA GLY A 248 -7.70 13.16 -7.69
C GLY A 248 -8.69 14.30 -7.96
N VAL A 249 -9.16 14.43 -9.20
CA VAL A 249 -10.21 15.40 -9.56
C VAL A 249 -11.51 15.10 -8.81
N ALA A 250 -11.91 13.84 -8.71
CA ALA A 250 -13.10 13.45 -7.95
C ALA A 250 -13.00 13.87 -6.48
N PHE A 251 -11.83 13.70 -5.84
CA PHE A 251 -11.62 14.20 -4.47
C PHE A 251 -11.66 15.72 -4.37
N LEU A 252 -11.15 16.46 -5.34
CA LEU A 252 -11.29 17.92 -5.35
C LEU A 252 -12.75 18.36 -5.48
N VAL A 253 -13.56 17.66 -6.28
CA VAL A 253 -15.01 17.91 -6.36
C VAL A 253 -15.68 17.60 -5.03
N LEU A 254 -15.37 16.45 -4.41
CA LEU A 254 -15.89 16.09 -3.08
C LEU A 254 -15.47 17.10 -2.01
N ALA A 255 -14.29 17.69 -2.10
CA ALA A 255 -13.84 18.75 -1.19
C ALA A 255 -14.73 20.00 -1.25
N VAL A 256 -15.19 20.38 -2.44
CA VAL A 256 -16.11 21.52 -2.63
C VAL A 256 -17.52 21.18 -2.16
N LEU A 257 -17.97 19.94 -2.34
CA LEU A 257 -19.33 19.51 -1.98
C LEU A 257 -19.48 19.19 -0.48
N ALA A 258 -18.43 18.72 0.19
CA ALA A 258 -18.45 18.28 1.57
C ALA A 258 -19.05 19.28 2.58
N PRO A 259 -18.81 20.62 2.48
CA PRO A 259 -19.43 21.60 3.38
C PRO A 259 -20.95 21.70 3.30
N PHE A 260 -21.56 21.19 2.22
CA PHE A 260 -22.98 21.32 1.91
C PHE A 260 -23.75 20.00 2.01
N GLN A 261 -23.06 18.87 2.18
CA GLN A 261 -23.63 17.53 2.01
C GLN A 261 -23.11 16.57 3.08
N ASP A 262 -23.76 16.55 4.24
CA ASP A 262 -23.29 15.76 5.40
C ASP A 262 -23.29 14.24 5.15
N TRP A 263 -24.15 13.75 4.24
CA TRP A 263 -24.18 12.33 3.86
C TRP A 263 -22.90 11.86 3.14
N LEU A 264 -22.07 12.78 2.62
CA LEU A 264 -20.75 12.46 2.06
C LEU A 264 -19.71 12.11 3.13
N LEU A 265 -20.03 12.39 4.41
CA LEU A 265 -19.08 12.34 5.52
C LEU A 265 -19.55 11.37 6.62
N PRO A 266 -19.87 10.10 6.31
CA PRO A 266 -20.40 9.17 7.30
C PRO A 266 -19.42 8.88 8.44
N GLY A 267 -18.11 9.08 8.26
CA GLY A 267 -17.11 8.97 9.32
C GLY A 267 -16.97 10.21 10.20
N LEU A 268 -17.64 11.31 9.88
CA LEU A 268 -17.60 12.55 10.65
C LEU A 268 -19.01 13.02 11.06
N ALA A 269 -20.04 12.27 10.69
CA ALA A 269 -21.35 12.40 11.30
C ALA A 269 -21.17 12.04 12.77
N GLY A 270 -21.30 13.02 13.66
CA GLY A 270 -21.44 12.74 15.09
C GLY A 270 -22.56 11.73 15.30
N THR A 271 -22.52 10.95 16.39
CA THR A 271 -23.65 10.11 16.79
C THR A 271 -24.84 11.00 17.12
N MET A 272 -25.53 11.46 16.08
CA MET A 272 -26.81 12.11 16.17
C MET A 272 -27.82 10.98 16.45
N SER A 273 -27.81 10.46 17.67
CA SER A 273 -29.06 10.03 18.27
C SER A 273 -29.88 11.31 18.42
N PRO A 274 -31.00 11.47 17.70
CA PRO A 274 -32.26 10.99 18.29
C PRO A 274 -33.35 10.55 17.29
N MET A 275 -34.23 9.65 17.73
CA MET A 275 -35.65 10.01 17.81
C MET A 275 -36.18 9.59 19.19
N PRO A 276 -36.73 10.50 19.99
CA PRO A 276 -37.60 10.13 21.09
C PRO A 276 -38.92 9.62 20.50
N GLY A 277 -39.30 8.39 20.85
CA GLY A 277 -40.65 7.88 20.68
C GLY A 277 -40.86 6.99 19.45
N MET A 278 -40.90 5.68 19.70
CA MET A 278 -42.14 4.90 19.55
C MET A 278 -42.28 4.01 20.79
#